data_AF-A0A6I4T604-F1
#
_entry.id   AF-A0A6I4T604-F1
#
_cell.length_a   1.000
_cell.length_b   1.000
_cell.length_c   1.000
_cell.angle_alpha   90.00
_cell.angle_beta   90.00
_cell.angle_gamma   90.00
#
_symmetry.space_group_name_H-M   'P 1'
#
loop_
_entity.id
_entity.type
_entity.pdbx_description
1 polymer ?
#
loop_
_entity_poly.entity_id
_entity_poly.type
_entity_poly.pdbx_seq_one_letter_code
_entity_poly.pdbx_strand_id
1 'polypeptide(L)'
;MMQDWSHPAFENPDCAIWNDDEIAAEARAAFDRRRETYPGLIKAGRITVAEARQDTEGWRAIARDWQWIAFGQGTPETTATLDLRITALDTAIARWLDMVIDHGLPPTEEEATQGGLLCAMRWWAEREKPPWMAFHHIRWTSAIGHDWRRENGYPTRGELLAGSSKSPPVKDAA
;
A
#
# COMPACT_ATOMS: atom_id res chain seq x y z
N MET A 1 -5.07 20.10 -18.18
CA MET A 1 -6.17 19.32 -17.57
C MET A 1 -5.54 18.41 -16.56
N MET A 2 -5.85 18.56 -15.27
CA MET A 2 -5.43 17.59 -14.25
C MET A 2 -6.14 16.28 -14.62
N GLN A 3 -5.38 15.22 -14.92
CA GLN A 3 -5.98 13.90 -15.15
C GLN A 3 -6.83 13.54 -13.94
N ASP A 4 -7.98 12.91 -14.17
CA ASP A 4 -8.74 12.28 -13.09
C ASP A 4 -7.98 11.02 -12.66
N TRP A 5 -7.06 11.20 -11.70
CA TRP A 5 -6.20 10.17 -11.15
C TRP A 5 -6.97 9.04 -10.43
N SER A 6 -8.28 9.21 -10.22
CA SER A 6 -9.10 8.31 -9.40
C SER A 6 -9.93 7.30 -10.20
N HIS A 7 -10.08 7.49 -11.53
CA HIS A 7 -11.09 6.75 -12.29
C HIS A 7 -10.51 5.49 -13.00
N PRO A 8 -10.99 4.27 -12.66
CA PRO A 8 -10.44 3.00 -13.16
C PRO A 8 -10.68 2.73 -14.66
N ALA A 9 -11.53 3.52 -15.33
CA ALA A 9 -11.79 3.39 -16.76
C ALA A 9 -10.71 4.02 -17.66
N PHE A 10 -9.74 4.72 -17.08
CA PHE A 10 -8.56 5.16 -17.81
C PHE A 10 -7.46 4.10 -17.64
N GLU A 11 -6.95 3.55 -18.75
CA GLU A 11 -5.64 2.92 -18.74
C GLU A 11 -4.66 3.99 -18.25
N ASN A 12 -4.14 3.82 -17.03
CA ASN A 12 -3.17 4.72 -16.45
C ASN A 12 -1.77 4.11 -16.70
N PRO A 13 -1.06 4.49 -17.78
CA PRO A 13 0.24 3.91 -18.11
C PRO A 13 1.36 4.29 -17.13
N ASP A 14 1.12 5.22 -16.18
CA ASP A 14 2.15 5.82 -15.33
C ASP A 14 2.00 5.49 -13.84
N CYS A 15 1.02 4.67 -13.46
CA CYS A 15 0.89 4.25 -12.06
C CYS A 15 1.86 3.11 -11.74
N ALA A 16 2.53 3.21 -10.60
CA ALA A 16 3.50 2.25 -10.08
C ALA A 16 2.90 0.87 -9.71
N ILE A 17 1.85 0.42 -10.41
CA ILE A 17 1.01 -0.76 -10.11
C ILE A 17 1.79 -2.07 -10.08
N TRP A 18 3.01 -2.10 -10.61
CA TRP A 18 3.91 -3.24 -10.61
C TRP A 18 5.10 -3.08 -9.65
N ASN A 19 5.20 -1.94 -8.93
CA ASN A 19 6.26 -1.67 -7.97
C ASN A 19 5.84 -2.18 -6.57
N ASP A 20 5.57 -3.48 -6.46
CA ASP A 20 4.98 -4.10 -5.27
C ASP A 20 5.73 -3.73 -3.96
N ASP A 21 7.06 -3.62 -4.02
CA ASP A 21 7.92 -3.23 -2.89
C ASP A 21 7.67 -1.82 -2.42
N GLU A 22 7.67 -0.87 -3.36
CA GLU A 22 7.48 0.54 -3.06
C GLU A 22 6.06 0.78 -2.56
N ILE A 23 5.09 0.07 -3.14
CA ILE A 23 3.71 0.11 -2.67
C ILE A 23 3.62 -0.43 -1.23
N ALA A 24 4.23 -1.58 -0.94
CA ALA A 24 4.22 -2.15 0.40
C ALA A 24 4.94 -1.26 1.41
N ALA A 25 6.05 -0.64 1.00
CA ALA A 25 6.80 0.32 1.83
C ALA A 25 5.96 1.57 2.14
N GLU A 26 5.32 2.19 1.14
CA GLU A 26 4.48 3.36 1.35
C GLU A 26 3.21 3.03 2.13
N ALA A 27 2.57 1.88 1.87
CA ALA A 27 1.42 1.41 2.64
C ALA A 27 1.76 1.31 4.14
N ARG A 28 2.94 0.76 4.45
CA ARG A 28 3.42 0.64 5.83
C ARG A 28 3.78 2.00 6.42
N ALA A 29 4.53 2.83 5.70
CA ALA A 29 4.92 4.15 6.15
C ALA A 29 3.68 5.04 6.42
N ALA A 30 2.68 4.98 5.55
CA ALA A 30 1.42 5.69 5.72
C ALA A 30 0.63 5.25 6.95
N PHE A 31 0.65 3.96 7.30
CA PHE A 31 0.08 3.46 8.55
C PHE A 31 0.86 3.97 9.78
N ASP A 32 2.19 3.89 9.74
CA ASP A 32 3.03 4.29 10.87
C ASP A 32 2.94 5.81 11.13
N ARG A 33 2.93 6.66 10.09
CA ARG A 33 2.72 8.12 10.21
C ARG A 33 1.41 8.46 10.93
N ARG A 34 0.34 7.71 10.68
CA ARG A 34 -0.98 7.94 11.33
C ARG A 34 -0.96 7.56 12.80
N ARG A 35 -0.34 6.42 13.12
CA ARG A 35 -0.17 5.99 14.52
C ARG A 35 0.58 7.00 15.35
N GLU A 36 1.57 7.66 14.75
CA GLU A 36 2.36 8.71 15.41
C GLU A 36 1.60 10.03 15.54
N THR A 37 0.97 10.49 14.46
CA THR A 37 0.39 11.84 14.38
C THR A 37 -1.02 11.96 14.99
N TYR A 38 -1.85 10.92 14.88
CA TYR A 38 -3.27 10.99 15.24
C TYR A 38 -3.55 11.29 16.71
N PRO A 39 -2.79 10.76 17.68
CA PRO A 39 -2.96 11.15 19.09
C PRO A 39 -2.86 12.66 19.31
N GLY A 40 -1.93 13.34 18.61
CA GLY A 40 -1.77 14.78 18.66
C GLY A 40 -2.95 15.53 18.05
N LEU A 41 -3.44 15.07 16.89
CA LEU A 41 -4.59 15.67 16.19
C LEU A 41 -5.90 15.52 16.98
N ILE A 42 -6.10 14.38 17.65
CA ILE A 42 -7.24 14.14 18.54
C ILE A 42 -7.18 15.11 19.73
N LYS A 43 -6.01 15.23 20.38
CA LYS A 43 -5.83 16.16 21.50
C LYS A 43 -6.09 17.62 21.10
N ALA A 44 -5.73 17.98 19.86
CA ALA A 44 -5.97 19.31 19.30
C ALA A 44 -7.41 19.52 18.78
N GLY A 45 -8.29 18.53 18.86
CA GLY A 45 -9.67 18.61 18.36
C GLY A 45 -9.78 18.73 16.84
N ARG A 46 -8.74 18.34 16.10
CA ARG A 46 -8.70 18.43 14.62
C ARG A 46 -9.39 17.25 13.94
N ILE A 47 -9.38 16.09 14.61
CA ILE A 47 -10.12 14.89 14.21
C ILE A 47 -10.74 14.28 15.46
N THR A 48 -11.85 13.57 15.27
CA THR A 48 -12.48 12.76 16.31
C THR A 48 -11.76 11.43 16.49
N VAL A 49 -11.96 10.80 17.65
CA VAL A 49 -11.46 9.44 17.92
C VAL A 49 -12.03 8.42 16.93
N ALA A 50 -13.29 8.59 16.53
CA ALA A 50 -13.95 7.69 15.58
C ALA A 50 -13.32 7.77 14.19
N GLU A 51 -13.09 8.98 13.67
CA GLU A 51 -12.41 9.21 12.38
C GLU A 51 -10.99 8.63 12.39
N ALA A 52 -10.23 8.93 13.45
CA ALA A 52 -8.86 8.42 13.60
C ALA A 52 -8.84 6.89 13.62
N ARG A 53 -9.79 6.26 14.32
CA ARG A 53 -9.92 4.81 14.39
C ARG A 53 -10.26 4.21 13.02
N GLN A 54 -11.27 4.73 12.34
CA GLN A 54 -11.70 4.23 11.04
C GLN A 54 -10.57 4.32 10.02
N ASP A 55 -9.90 5.48 9.92
CA ASP A 55 -8.79 5.65 8.99
C ASP A 55 -7.59 4.75 9.36
N THR A 56 -7.23 4.63 10.64
CA THR A 56 -6.17 3.72 11.09
C THR A 56 -6.48 2.25 10.79
N GLU A 57 -7.74 1.83 10.96
CA GLU A 57 -8.18 0.47 10.61
C GLU A 57 -8.06 0.22 9.09
N GLY A 58 -8.40 1.21 8.26
CA GLY A 58 -8.21 1.15 6.80
C GLY A 58 -6.74 1.02 6.41
N TRP A 59 -5.88 1.88 6.95
CA TRP A 59 -4.43 1.82 6.66
C TRP A 59 -3.75 0.58 7.20
N ARG A 60 -4.19 0.06 8.34
CA ARG A 60 -3.74 -1.24 8.83
C ARG A 60 -4.08 -2.36 7.85
N ALA A 61 -5.29 -2.34 7.30
CA ALA A 61 -5.72 -3.33 6.32
C ALA A 61 -4.91 -3.21 5.02
N ILE A 62 -4.73 -1.98 4.49
CA ILE A 62 -3.89 -1.71 3.30
C ILE A 62 -2.46 -2.23 3.52
N ALA A 63 -1.83 -1.88 4.65
CA ALA A 63 -0.46 -2.28 4.95
C ALA A 63 -0.29 -3.81 5.08
N ARG A 64 -1.22 -4.49 5.76
CA ARG A 64 -1.20 -5.95 5.89
C ARG A 64 -1.34 -6.64 4.54
N ASP A 65 -2.24 -6.12 3.71
CA ASP A 65 -2.52 -6.69 2.41
C ASP A 65 -1.33 -6.56 1.46
N TRP A 66 -0.73 -5.38 1.38
CA TRP A 66 0.45 -5.15 0.54
C TRP A 66 1.70 -5.88 1.05
N GLN A 67 1.85 -6.04 2.37
CA GLN A 67 2.91 -6.89 2.93
C GLN A 67 2.77 -8.34 2.46
N TRP A 68 1.55 -8.86 2.41
CA TRP A 68 1.29 -10.19 1.88
C TRP A 68 1.47 -10.26 0.37
N ILE A 69 0.94 -9.29 -0.39
CA ILE A 69 1.06 -9.22 -1.86
C ILE A 69 2.54 -9.24 -2.27
N ALA A 70 3.35 -8.34 -1.73
CA ALA A 70 4.73 -8.12 -2.16
C ALA A 70 5.72 -9.16 -1.62
N PHE A 71 5.48 -9.69 -0.42
CA PHE A 71 6.47 -10.50 0.30
C PHE A 71 6.00 -11.89 0.71
N GLY A 72 4.70 -12.19 0.62
CA GLY A 72 4.12 -13.45 1.08
C GLY A 72 4.05 -13.58 2.60
N GLN A 73 4.18 -12.47 3.33
CA GLN A 73 4.20 -12.45 4.79
C GLN A 73 2.82 -12.12 5.37
N GLY A 74 2.40 -12.89 6.36
CA GLY A 74 1.11 -12.70 7.03
C GLY A 74 -0.06 -13.30 6.27
N THR A 75 -1.27 -12.77 6.52
CA THR A 75 -2.52 -13.21 5.90
C THR A 75 -3.12 -12.03 5.12
N PRO A 76 -3.57 -12.22 3.88
CA PRO A 76 -4.21 -11.15 3.11
C PRO A 76 -5.46 -10.65 3.81
N GLU A 77 -5.82 -9.40 3.55
CA GLU A 77 -7.07 -8.86 4.08
C GLU A 77 -8.27 -9.38 3.28
N THR A 78 -9.42 -9.47 3.93
CA THR A 78 -10.65 -9.92 3.26
C THR A 78 -11.33 -8.80 2.48
N THR A 79 -12.23 -9.14 1.57
CA THR A 79 -13.07 -8.15 0.86
C THR A 79 -14.01 -7.38 1.81
N ALA A 80 -14.24 -7.87 3.03
CA ALA A 80 -15.02 -7.16 4.04
C ALA A 80 -14.40 -5.82 4.47
N THR A 81 -13.09 -5.62 4.27
CA THR A 81 -12.41 -4.35 4.54
C THR A 81 -12.30 -3.46 3.31
N LEU A 82 -12.82 -3.88 2.14
CA LEU A 82 -12.60 -3.21 0.86
C LEU A 82 -13.06 -1.75 0.88
N ASP A 83 -14.29 -1.49 1.30
CA ASP A 83 -14.84 -0.13 1.36
C ASP A 83 -14.04 0.77 2.32
N LEU A 84 -13.53 0.18 3.41
CA LEU A 84 -12.69 0.89 4.37
C LEU A 84 -11.34 1.27 3.75
N ARG A 85 -10.70 0.34 3.04
CA ARG A 85 -9.43 0.57 2.33
C ARG A 85 -9.60 1.64 1.25
N ILE A 86 -10.66 1.56 0.45
CA ILE A 86 -10.98 2.55 -0.57
C ILE A 86 -11.18 3.94 0.04
N THR A 87 -12.02 4.05 1.08
CA THR A 87 -12.27 5.33 1.78
C THR A 87 -10.97 5.95 2.31
N ALA A 88 -10.11 5.12 2.89
CA ALA A 88 -8.82 5.57 3.43
C ALA A 88 -7.85 6.05 2.32
N LEU A 89 -7.86 5.40 1.15
CA LEU A 89 -7.07 5.79 -0.02
C LEU A 89 -7.61 7.06 -0.68
N ASP A 90 -8.94 7.18 -0.86
CA ASP A 90 -9.57 8.39 -1.39
C ASP A 90 -9.25 9.61 -0.53
N THR A 91 -9.35 9.45 0.80
CA THR A 91 -8.98 10.50 1.76
C THR A 91 -7.51 10.88 1.66
N ALA A 92 -6.61 9.92 1.49
CA ALA A 92 -5.19 10.19 1.38
C ALA A 92 -4.81 10.85 0.05
N ILE A 93 -5.42 10.44 -1.06
CA ILE A 93 -5.22 11.06 -2.37
C ILE A 93 -5.70 12.51 -2.35
N ALA A 94 -6.88 12.78 -1.76
CA ALA A 94 -7.37 14.14 -1.61
C ALA A 94 -6.41 15.02 -0.81
N ARG A 95 -5.92 14.53 0.35
CA ARG A 95 -4.94 15.25 1.17
C ARG A 95 -3.60 15.47 0.46
N TRP A 96 -3.16 14.49 -0.32
CA TRP A 96 -1.94 14.62 -1.13
C TRP A 96 -2.10 15.70 -2.21
N LEU A 97 -3.24 15.73 -2.90
CA LEU A 97 -3.54 16.78 -3.88
C LEU A 97 -3.55 18.17 -3.24
N ASP A 98 -4.20 18.33 -2.09
CA ASP A 98 -4.24 19.59 -1.35
C ASP A 98 -2.82 20.04 -0.94
N MET A 99 -2.00 19.12 -0.42
CA MET A 99 -0.61 19.38 -0.06
C MET A 99 0.22 19.84 -1.26
N VAL A 100 0.10 19.16 -2.40
CA VAL A 100 0.83 19.52 -3.63
C VAL A 100 0.40 20.89 -4.15
N ILE A 101 -0.89 21.24 -4.03
CA ILE A 101 -1.39 22.58 -4.39
C ILE A 101 -0.80 23.64 -3.44
N ASP A 102 -0.78 23.38 -2.14
CA ASP A 102 -0.27 24.29 -1.12
C ASP A 102 1.25 24.52 -1.23
N HIS A 103 2.01 23.51 -1.62
CA HIS A 103 3.46 23.61 -1.86
C HIS A 103 3.80 24.31 -3.19
N GLY A 104 2.82 24.45 -4.08
CA GLY A 104 2.97 25.01 -5.41
C GLY A 104 3.24 23.95 -6.46
N LEU A 105 2.55 24.07 -7.59
CA LEU A 105 2.71 23.17 -8.73
C LEU A 105 3.94 23.53 -9.58
N PRO A 106 4.62 22.54 -10.20
CA PRO A 106 4.36 21.09 -10.16
C PRO A 106 4.86 20.42 -8.85
N PRO A 107 4.40 19.20 -8.51
CA PRO A 107 4.93 18.44 -7.37
C PRO A 107 6.42 18.17 -7.53
N THR A 108 7.12 18.05 -6.41
CA THR A 108 8.47 17.47 -6.34
C THR A 108 8.47 16.00 -6.75
N GLU A 109 9.65 15.45 -7.05
CA GLU A 109 9.79 14.03 -7.42
C GLU A 109 9.30 13.07 -6.32
N GLU A 110 9.57 13.40 -5.05
CA GLU A 110 9.10 12.62 -3.90
C GLU A 110 7.57 12.64 -3.78
N GLU A 111 6.95 13.81 -3.98
CA GLU A 111 5.51 13.96 -3.96
C GLU A 111 4.84 13.24 -5.13
N ALA A 112 5.41 13.32 -6.33
CA ALA A 112 4.92 12.61 -7.50
C ALA A 112 5.01 11.08 -7.29
N THR A 113 6.11 10.60 -6.70
CA THR A 113 6.29 9.18 -6.35
C THR A 113 5.24 8.73 -5.34
N GLN A 114 5.06 9.46 -4.24
CA GLN A 114 4.05 9.15 -3.24
C GLN A 114 2.64 9.12 -3.86
N GLY A 115 2.29 10.13 -4.67
CA GLY A 115 1.00 10.19 -5.37
C GLY A 115 0.78 8.99 -6.28
N GLY A 116 1.80 8.59 -7.04
CA GLY A 116 1.77 7.40 -7.89
C GLY A 116 1.50 6.11 -7.11
N LEU A 117 2.12 5.94 -5.95
CA LEU A 117 1.91 4.79 -5.06
C LEU A 117 0.50 4.78 -4.45
N LEU A 118 0.00 5.93 -4.00
CA LEU A 118 -1.39 6.06 -3.51
C LEU A 118 -2.41 5.70 -4.59
N CYS A 119 -2.21 6.19 -5.80
CA CYS A 119 -3.08 5.89 -6.94
C CYS A 119 -3.00 4.40 -7.33
N ALA A 120 -1.80 3.79 -7.30
CA ALA A 120 -1.62 2.37 -7.58
C ALA A 120 -2.38 1.49 -6.57
N MET A 121 -2.30 1.79 -5.27
CA MET A 121 -3.08 1.09 -4.24
C MET A 121 -4.58 1.23 -4.48
N ARG A 122 -5.04 2.44 -4.80
CA ARG A 122 -6.46 2.74 -5.05
C ARG A 122 -6.99 2.03 -6.28
N TRP A 123 -6.18 1.96 -7.33
CA TRP A 123 -6.50 1.28 -8.59
C TRP A 123 -6.69 -0.21 -8.38
N TRP A 124 -5.76 -0.87 -7.66
CA TRP A 124 -5.91 -2.29 -7.32
C TRP A 124 -7.12 -2.53 -6.43
N ALA A 125 -7.35 -1.71 -5.41
CA ALA A 125 -8.52 -1.85 -4.54
C ALA A 125 -9.84 -1.79 -5.35
N GLU A 126 -9.99 -0.86 -6.31
CA GLU A 126 -11.21 -0.79 -7.13
C GLU A 126 -11.49 -2.07 -7.91
N ARG A 127 -10.43 -2.75 -8.36
CA ARG A 127 -10.53 -3.99 -9.15
C ARG A 127 -10.94 -5.20 -8.33
N GLU A 128 -11.02 -5.07 -7.01
CA GLU A 128 -11.67 -6.07 -6.17
C GLU A 128 -13.20 -6.01 -6.24
N LYS A 129 -13.79 -4.93 -6.81
CA LYS A 129 -15.25 -4.83 -6.98
C LYS A 129 -15.72 -5.56 -8.25
N PRO A 130 -16.94 -6.15 -8.24
CA PRO A 130 -17.57 -6.61 -9.48
C PRO A 130 -17.76 -5.46 -10.49
N PRO A 131 -17.67 -5.72 -11.81
CA PRO A 131 -17.35 -6.99 -12.46
C PRO A 131 -15.84 -7.24 -12.62
N TRP A 132 -15.01 -6.34 -12.11
CA TRP A 132 -13.55 -6.32 -12.32
C TRP A 132 -12.78 -7.42 -11.59
N MET A 133 -13.46 -8.22 -10.75
CA MET A 133 -12.96 -9.46 -10.11
C MET A 133 -12.56 -10.56 -11.11
N ALA A 134 -12.20 -10.20 -12.34
CA ALA A 134 -11.69 -11.11 -13.34
C ALA A 134 -10.26 -11.55 -13.00
N PHE A 135 -9.86 -12.65 -13.62
CA PHE A 135 -8.49 -13.15 -13.73
C PHE A 135 -7.48 -12.00 -13.84
N HIS A 136 -6.32 -12.12 -13.19
CA HIS A 136 -5.23 -11.13 -13.13
C HIS A 136 -5.35 -10.00 -12.08
N HIS A 137 -6.23 -10.10 -11.08
CA HIS A 137 -6.08 -9.26 -9.89
C HIS A 137 -4.76 -9.56 -9.17
N ILE A 138 -4.06 -8.53 -8.66
CA ILE A 138 -2.75 -8.69 -8.01
C ILE A 138 -2.76 -9.71 -6.86
N ARG A 139 -3.83 -9.72 -6.06
CA ARG A 139 -4.01 -10.72 -4.99
C ARG A 139 -4.05 -12.16 -5.52
N TRP A 140 -4.67 -12.37 -6.68
CA TRP A 140 -4.76 -13.71 -7.27
C TRP A 140 -3.41 -14.16 -7.83
N THR A 141 -2.68 -13.28 -8.51
CA THR A 141 -1.33 -13.57 -9.01
C THR A 141 -0.35 -13.82 -7.85
N SER A 142 -0.43 -13.02 -6.79
CA SER A 142 0.36 -13.24 -5.57
C SER A 142 0.00 -14.54 -4.88
N ALA A 143 -1.28 -14.90 -4.77
CA ALA A 143 -1.71 -16.18 -4.20
C ALA A 143 -1.05 -17.37 -4.92
N ILE A 144 -1.15 -17.41 -6.25
CA ILE A 144 -0.54 -18.46 -7.08
C ILE A 144 0.98 -18.52 -6.84
N GLY A 145 1.65 -17.36 -6.86
CA GLY A 145 3.10 -17.31 -6.66
C GLY A 145 3.53 -17.79 -5.27
N HIS A 146 2.79 -17.40 -4.23
CA HIS A 146 3.08 -17.79 -2.84
C HIS A 146 2.78 -19.27 -2.58
N ASP A 147 1.67 -19.78 -3.10
CA ASP A 147 1.29 -21.19 -2.95
C ASP A 147 2.26 -22.10 -3.70
N TRP A 148 2.64 -21.76 -4.94
CA TRP A 148 3.64 -22.51 -5.70
C TRP A 148 4.98 -22.58 -4.95
N ARG A 149 5.46 -21.47 -4.35
CA ARG A 149 6.69 -21.47 -3.55
C ARG A 149 6.57 -22.42 -2.35
N ARG A 150 5.44 -22.35 -1.63
CA ARG A 150 5.19 -23.20 -0.45
C ARG A 150 5.16 -24.68 -0.81
N GLU A 151 4.45 -25.04 -1.88
CA GLU A 151 4.32 -26.43 -2.36
C GLU A 151 5.66 -27.02 -2.81
N ASN A 152 6.59 -26.19 -3.29
CA ASN A 152 7.90 -26.61 -3.77
C ASN A 152 9.04 -26.38 -2.76
N GLY A 153 8.72 -26.00 -1.52
CA GLY A 153 9.72 -25.78 -0.47
C GLY A 153 10.65 -24.58 -0.72
N TYR A 154 10.25 -23.63 -1.57
CA TYR A 154 10.98 -22.38 -1.77
C TYR A 154 10.59 -21.34 -0.73
N PRO A 155 11.55 -20.55 -0.22
CA PRO A 155 11.22 -19.43 0.66
C PRO A 155 10.37 -18.40 -0.09
N THR A 156 9.45 -17.78 0.65
CA THR A 156 8.77 -16.56 0.26
C THR A 156 9.79 -15.45 0.03
N ARG A 157 9.38 -14.42 -0.72
CA ARG A 157 10.25 -13.27 -0.99
C ARG A 157 10.65 -12.55 0.30
N GLY A 158 9.73 -12.42 1.27
CA GLY A 158 10.04 -11.87 2.57
C GLY A 158 11.07 -12.69 3.36
N GLU A 159 11.03 -14.02 3.29
CA GLU A 159 12.03 -14.90 3.90
C GLU A 159 13.41 -14.76 3.23
N LEU A 160 13.47 -14.61 1.91
CA LEU A 160 14.71 -14.36 1.18
C LEU A 160 15.38 -13.04 1.60
N LEU A 161 14.58 -11.98 1.75
CA LEU A 161 15.08 -10.68 2.20
C LEU A 161 15.56 -10.72 3.65
N ALA A 162 14.84 -11.41 4.55
CA ALA A 162 15.25 -11.61 5.93
C ALA A 162 16.49 -12.52 6.08
N GLY A 163 16.71 -13.46 5.15
CA GLY A 163 17.89 -14.30 5.09
C GLY A 163 19.13 -13.56 4.61
N SER A 164 18.96 -12.66 3.62
CA SER A 164 20.04 -11.86 3.02
C SER A 164 20.59 -10.77 3.95
N SER A 165 19.85 -10.39 5.00
CA SER A 165 20.30 -9.40 6.00
C SER A 165 21.24 -9.99 7.06
N LYS A 166 21.52 -11.29 7.03
CA LYS A 166 22.55 -11.89 7.89
C LYS A 166 23.91 -11.68 7.23
N SER A 167 24.75 -10.82 7.81
CA SER A 167 26.15 -10.65 7.40
C SER A 167 26.83 -12.02 7.22
N PRO A 168 27.71 -12.19 6.20
CA PRO A 168 28.49 -13.39 6.08
C PRO A 168 29.27 -13.63 7.38
N PRO A 169 29.44 -14.89 7.83
CA PRO A 169 30.25 -15.18 8.99
C PRO A 169 31.63 -14.60 8.76
N VAL A 170 32.07 -13.73 9.68
CA VAL A 170 33.46 -13.29 9.77
C VAL A 170 34.25 -14.59 9.91
N LYS A 171 35.01 -14.96 8.87
CA LYS A 171 36.00 -16.03 9.00
C LYS A 171 36.99 -15.54 10.04
N ASP A 172 36.99 -16.16 11.21
CA ASP A 172 38.09 -16.02 12.15
C ASP A 172 39.38 -16.36 11.38
N ALA A 173 40.25 -15.36 11.25
CA ALA A 173 41.56 -15.54 10.68
C ALA A 173 42.37 -16.41 11.63
N ALA A 174 42.72 -17.61 11.16
CA ALA A 174 43.69 -18.50 11.79
C ALA A 174 45.12 -18.03 11.56
#